data_AF-A0A966LJ20-F1
#
_entry.id   AF-A0A966LJ20-F1
#
_cell.length_a   1.000
_cell.length_b   1.000
_cell.length_c   1.000
_cell.angle_alpha   90.00
_cell.angle_beta   90.00
_cell.angle_gamma   90.00
#
_symmetry.space_group_name_H-M   'P 1'
#
loop_
_entity.id
_entity.type
_entity.pdbx_description
1 polymer ?
#
loop_
_entity_poly.entity_id
_entity_poly.type
_entity_poly.pdbx_seq_one_letter_code
_entity_poly.pdbx_strand_id
1 'polypeptide(L)'
;MRKLLLAAALVLGLFIASRLYAQNASNNGYQYCEYIWTHEWGTFRKQNYGTFYFGNGKTESYNQPIADALNYLGKKGWELVAAQTVEYEGLNEHRYTFKKKL
;
A
#
# COMPACT_ATOMS: atom_id res chain seq x y z
N MET A 1 -6.80 48.08 9.02
CA MET A 1 -7.44 46.79 9.38
C MET A 1 -7.98 45.99 8.18
N ARG A 2 -8.68 46.59 7.20
CA ARG A 2 -9.16 45.87 5.99
C ARG A 2 -8.08 45.12 5.19
N LYS A 3 -6.88 45.69 5.05
CA LYS A 3 -5.76 45.08 4.30
C LYS A 3 -5.21 43.79 4.96
N LEU A 4 -5.26 43.70 6.30
CA LEU A 4 -4.82 42.51 7.05
C LEU A 4 -5.80 41.34 6.89
N LEU A 5 -7.11 41.63 6.86
CA LEU A 5 -8.14 40.61 6.66
C LEU A 5 -8.10 40.01 5.25
N LEU A 6 -7.82 40.83 4.23
CA LEU A 6 -7.62 40.33 2.85
C LEU A 6 -6.38 39.43 2.72
N ALA A 7 -5.27 39.80 3.36
CA ALA A 7 -4.07 38.97 3.34
C ALA A 7 -4.30 37.62 4.05
N ALA A 8 -4.99 37.62 5.19
CA ALA A 8 -5.33 36.39 5.91
C ALA A 8 -6.27 35.48 5.10
N ALA A 9 -7.27 36.05 4.42
CA ALA A 9 -8.17 35.30 3.56
C ALA A 9 -7.45 34.70 2.34
N LEU A 10 -6.49 35.43 1.76
CA LEU A 10 -5.67 34.94 0.65
C LEU A 10 -4.80 33.75 1.08
N VAL A 11 -4.15 33.84 2.25
CA VAL A 11 -3.31 32.78 2.80
C VAL A 11 -4.14 31.54 3.15
N LEU A 12 -5.32 31.71 3.75
CA LEU A 12 -6.25 30.59 3.98
C LEU A 12 -6.73 29.96 2.66
N GLY A 13 -7.05 30.76 1.65
CA GLY A 13 -7.46 30.27 0.33
C GLY A 13 -6.39 29.43 -0.34
N LEU A 14 -5.12 29.87 -0.29
CA LEU A 14 -3.97 29.12 -0.80
C LEU A 14 -3.74 27.81 -0.03
N PHE A 15 -3.96 27.80 1.29
CA PHE A 15 -3.86 26.60 2.13
C PHE A 15 -4.96 25.57 1.81
N ILE A 16 -6.18 26.01 1.55
CA ILE A 16 -7.30 25.12 1.20
C ILE A 16 -7.11 24.56 -0.22
N ALA A 17 -6.74 25.41 -1.18
CA ALA A 17 -6.51 24.99 -2.57
C ALA A 17 -5.37 23.98 -2.70
N SER A 18 -4.27 24.17 -1.97
CA SER A 18 -3.14 23.22 -1.96
C SER A 18 -3.50 21.86 -1.34
N ARG A 19 -4.33 21.83 -0.28
CA ARG A 19 -4.83 20.57 0.29
C ARG A 19 -5.78 19.82 -0.64
N LEU A 20 -6.67 20.53 -1.34
CA LEU A 20 -7.58 19.92 -2.33
C LEU A 20 -6.81 19.36 -3.54
N TYR A 21 -5.76 20.06 -3.99
CA TYR A 21 -4.90 19.58 -5.08
C TYR A 21 -4.09 18.34 -4.66
N ALA A 22 -3.56 18.30 -3.43
CA ALA A 22 -2.83 17.14 -2.91
C ALA A 22 -3.74 15.90 -2.78
N GLN A 23 -5.01 16.07 -2.40
CA GLN A 23 -5.99 14.98 -2.39
C GLN A 23 -6.31 14.51 -3.82
N ASN A 24 -6.43 15.40 -4.80
CA ASN A 24 -6.65 15.02 -6.19
C ASN A 24 -5.43 14.35 -6.85
N ALA A 25 -4.21 14.69 -6.46
CA ALA A 25 -3.02 13.97 -6.92
C ALA A 25 -2.93 12.53 -6.33
N SER A 26 -3.56 12.29 -5.18
CA SER A 26 -3.72 10.94 -4.62
C SER A 26 -4.83 10.12 -5.30
N ASN A 27 -5.69 10.75 -6.11
CA ASN A 27 -6.75 10.12 -6.92
C ASN A 27 -6.22 9.57 -8.25
N ASN A 28 -5.10 8.85 -8.25
CA ASN A 28 -4.62 8.19 -9.47
C ASN A 28 -5.55 7.06 -9.96
N GLY A 29 -6.74 6.86 -9.37
CA GLY A 29 -7.69 5.83 -9.80
C GLY A 29 -7.17 4.42 -9.56
N TYR A 30 -6.15 4.25 -8.72
CA TYR A 30 -5.57 2.95 -8.37
C TYR A 30 -5.61 2.73 -6.86
N GLN A 31 -6.02 1.52 -6.45
CA GLN A 31 -5.78 0.97 -5.13
C GLN A 31 -4.45 0.21 -5.13
N TYR A 32 -3.76 0.24 -4.00
CA TYR A 32 -2.52 -0.52 -3.79
C TYR A 32 -2.71 -1.58 -2.72
N CYS A 33 -2.02 -2.70 -2.91
CA CYS A 33 -1.96 -3.81 -1.97
C CYS A 33 -0.49 -4.26 -1.85
N GLU A 34 0.00 -4.45 -0.63
CA GLU A 34 1.30 -5.08 -0.39
C GLU A 34 1.07 -6.48 0.18
N TYR A 35 1.70 -7.49 -0.41
CA TYR A 35 1.77 -8.84 0.13
C TYR A 35 3.17 -9.07 0.69
N ILE A 36 3.26 -9.25 2.01
CA ILE A 36 4.52 -9.56 2.69
C ILE A 36 4.51 -11.05 3.02
N TRP A 37 5.53 -11.78 2.59
CA TRP A 37 5.74 -13.20 2.87
C TRP A 37 7.10 -13.40 3.54
N THR A 38 7.10 -14.01 4.73
CA THR A 38 8.34 -14.28 5.48
C THR A 38 8.65 -15.77 5.42
N HIS A 39 9.89 -16.13 5.10
CA HIS A 39 10.33 -17.52 5.09
C HIS A 39 11.42 -17.76 6.15
N GLU A 40 11.08 -18.53 7.19
CA GLU A 40 12.07 -19.04 8.14
C GLU A 40 12.74 -20.31 7.59
N TRP A 41 14.04 -20.24 7.33
CA TRP A 41 14.84 -21.43 7.02
C TRP A 41 15.13 -22.17 8.33
N GLY A 42 14.52 -23.33 8.57
CA GLY A 42 15.02 -24.28 9.59
C GLY A 42 14.03 -24.83 10.61
N THR A 43 12.77 -24.40 10.63
CA THR A 43 11.73 -25.07 11.44
C THR A 43 10.82 -25.91 10.54
N PHE A 44 10.63 -27.18 10.90
CA PHE A 44 9.78 -28.15 10.20
C PHE A 44 8.29 -27.75 10.12
N ARG A 45 7.93 -26.55 10.59
CA ARG A 45 6.61 -25.94 10.45
C ARG A 45 6.59 -25.09 9.20
N LYS A 46 6.17 -25.71 8.09
CA LYS A 46 5.71 -25.03 6.88
C LYS A 46 4.52 -24.13 7.20
N GLN A 47 4.77 -22.97 7.77
CA GLN A 47 3.76 -21.94 7.96
C GLN A 47 4.13 -20.79 7.04
N ASN A 48 3.67 -20.90 5.80
CA ASN A 48 3.74 -19.82 4.83
C ASN A 48 2.71 -18.77 5.25
N TYR A 49 3.10 -17.88 6.17
CA TYR A 49 2.27 -16.73 6.51
C TYR A 49 2.62 -15.59 5.59
N GLY A 50 1.63 -15.12 4.82
CA GLY A 50 1.72 -13.82 4.20
C GLY A 50 0.55 -12.94 4.62
N THR A 51 0.75 -11.63 4.60
CA THR A 51 -0.31 -10.67 4.94
C THR A 51 -0.49 -9.69 3.79
N PHE A 52 -1.73 -9.53 3.34
CA PHE A 52 -2.11 -8.45 2.45
C PHE A 52 -2.38 -7.18 3.26
N TYR A 53 -1.75 -6.08 2.87
CA TYR A 53 -1.98 -4.74 3.39
C TYR A 53 -2.64 -3.92 2.28
N PHE A 54 -3.92 -3.62 2.43
CA PHE A 54 -4.65 -2.79 1.49
C PHE A 54 -4.48 -1.32 1.88
N GLY A 55 -4.31 -0.43 0.90
CA GLY A 55 -4.16 1.02 1.13
C GLY A 55 -5.36 1.71 1.84
N ASN A 56 -6.42 0.96 2.15
CA ASN A 56 -7.56 1.39 2.97
C ASN A 56 -7.43 0.99 4.46
N GLY A 57 -6.26 0.49 4.89
CA GLY A 57 -6.00 0.06 6.26
C GLY A 57 -6.55 -1.33 6.63
N LYS A 58 -7.19 -2.04 5.69
CA LYS A 58 -7.58 -3.44 5.90
C LYS A 58 -6.37 -4.34 5.72
N THR A 59 -6.28 -5.35 6.57
CA THR A 59 -5.30 -6.43 6.45
C THR A 59 -6.00 -7.77 6.34
N GLU A 60 -5.43 -8.68 5.56
CA GLU A 60 -5.93 -10.04 5.43
C GLU A 60 -4.74 -11.00 5.48
N SER A 61 -4.72 -11.88 6.50
CA SER A 61 -3.71 -12.92 6.62
C SER A 61 -4.03 -14.08 5.68
N TYR A 62 -3.01 -14.59 5.01
CA TYR A 62 -3.11 -15.61 3.99
C TYR A 62 -2.07 -16.71 4.24
N ASN A 63 -2.57 -17.91 4.54
CA ASN A 63 -1.75 -19.02 5.03
C ASN A 63 -1.48 -20.09 3.94
N GLN A 64 -1.72 -19.75 2.68
CA GLN A 64 -1.51 -20.64 1.53
C GLN A 64 -0.18 -20.32 0.83
N PRO A 65 0.35 -21.23 -0.02
CA PRO A 65 1.53 -20.95 -0.82
C PRO A 65 1.45 -19.63 -1.57
N ILE A 66 2.61 -18.97 -1.73
CA ILE A 66 2.70 -17.69 -2.45
C ILE A 66 2.08 -17.74 -3.85
N ALA A 67 2.23 -18.86 -4.57
CA ALA A 67 1.64 -19.03 -5.89
C ALA A 67 0.10 -18.87 -5.88
N ASP A 68 -0.57 -19.32 -4.82
CA ASP A 68 -2.02 -19.21 -4.68
C ASP A 68 -2.45 -17.77 -4.35
N ALA A 69 -1.66 -17.07 -3.52
CA ALA A 69 -1.85 -15.65 -3.22
C ALA A 69 -1.74 -14.79 -4.50
N LEU A 70 -0.68 -15.01 -5.27
CA LEU A 70 -0.43 -14.31 -6.53
C LEU A 70 -1.52 -14.62 -7.57
N ASN A 71 -1.93 -15.89 -7.68
CA ASN A 71 -3.03 -16.28 -8.57
C ASN A 71 -4.37 -15.65 -8.16
N TYR A 72 -4.67 -15.58 -6.86
CA TYR A 72 -5.87 -14.92 -6.35
C TYR A 72 -5.89 -13.44 -6.72
N LEU A 73 -4.79 -12.72 -6.45
CA LEU A 73 -4.66 -11.30 -6.79
C LEU A 73 -4.78 -11.05 -8.30
N GLY A 74 -4.10 -11.85 -9.12
CA GLY A 74 -4.19 -11.78 -10.58
C GLY A 74 -5.63 -11.97 -11.08
N LYS A 75 -6.35 -12.98 -10.58
CA LYS A 75 -7.78 -13.21 -10.90
C LYS A 75 -8.69 -12.06 -10.48
N LYS A 76 -8.31 -11.30 -9.44
CA LYS A 76 -9.05 -10.14 -8.94
C LYS A 76 -8.69 -8.83 -9.68
N GLY A 77 -7.83 -8.89 -10.69
CA GLY A 77 -7.43 -7.73 -11.50
C GLY A 77 -6.36 -6.86 -10.85
N TRP A 78 -5.57 -7.43 -9.93
CA TRP A 78 -4.39 -6.77 -9.38
C TRP A 78 -3.18 -7.02 -10.28
N GLU A 79 -2.40 -5.97 -10.51
CA GLU A 79 -1.19 -5.98 -11.33
C GLU A 79 0.03 -5.82 -10.43
N LEU A 80 1.05 -6.68 -10.63
CA LEU A 80 2.32 -6.57 -9.91
C LEU A 80 3.08 -5.31 -10.35
N VAL A 81 3.54 -4.53 -9.39
CA VAL A 81 4.30 -3.28 -9.60
C VAL A 81 5.75 -3.43 -9.15
N ALA A 82 5.96 -4.10 -8.02
CA ALA A 82 7.29 -4.28 -7.45
C ALA A 82 7.37 -5.61 -6.69
N ALA A 83 8.55 -6.22 -6.70
CA ALA A 83 8.89 -7.37 -5.89
C ALA A 83 10.30 -7.15 -5.31
N GLN A 84 10.44 -7.27 -3.99
CA GLN A 84 11.72 -7.06 -3.30
C GLN A 84 11.88 -8.08 -2.18
N THR A 85 13.14 -8.39 -1.87
CA THR A 85 13.48 -9.17 -0.68
C THR A 85 14.25 -8.25 0.26
N VAL A 86 13.81 -8.19 1.52
CA VAL A 86 14.43 -7.39 2.57
C VAL A 86 14.76 -8.30 3.74
N GLU A 87 15.95 -8.09 4.30
CA GLU A 87 16.33 -8.74 5.56
C GLU A 87 15.73 -7.93 6.71
N TYR A 88 14.86 -8.55 7.50
CA TYR A 88 14.21 -7.95 8.66
C TYR A 88 14.32 -8.89 9.84
N GLU A 89 14.92 -8.44 10.94
CA GLU A 89 15.12 -9.23 12.17
C GLU A 89 15.81 -10.60 11.93
N GLY A 90 16.72 -10.68 10.96
CA GLY A 90 17.42 -11.92 10.60
C GLY A 90 16.59 -12.89 9.74
N LEU A 91 15.43 -12.46 9.28
CA LEU A 91 14.56 -13.19 8.36
C LEU A 91 14.56 -12.54 6.98
N ASN A 92 14.41 -13.36 5.94
CA ASN A 92 14.15 -12.87 4.60
C ASN A 92 12.65 -12.65 4.43
N GLU A 93 12.25 -11.38 4.30
CA GLU A 93 10.90 -10.97 3.93
C GLU A 93 10.83 -10.67 2.43
N HIS A 94 9.92 -11.33 1.74
CA HIS A 94 9.60 -11.06 0.35
C HIS A 94 8.35 -10.18 0.29
N ARG A 95 8.49 -8.98 -0.26
CA ARG A 95 7.42 -7.98 -0.36
C ARG A 95 7.03 -7.80 -1.81
N TYR A 96 5.75 -7.94 -2.10
CA TYR A 96 5.17 -7.79 -3.43
C TYR A 96 4.14 -6.67 -3.40
N THR A 97 4.35 -5.63 -4.19
CA THR A 97 3.42 -4.52 -4.31
C THR A 97 2.56 -4.67 -5.56
N PHE A 98 1.26 -4.55 -5.39
CA PHE A 98 0.26 -4.62 -6.45
C PHE A 98 -0.53 -3.33 -6.54
N LYS A 99 -1.04 -3.04 -7.74
CA LYS A 99 -2.02 -1.99 -7.99
C LYS A 99 -3.25 -2.57 -8.67
N LYS A 100 -4.40 -1.94 -8.48
CA LYS A 100 -5.65 -2.26 -9.17
C LYS A 100 -6.39 -0.98 -9.49
N LYS A 101 -6.87 -0.84 -10.73
CA LYS A 101 -7.71 0.30 -11.11
C LYS A 101 -9.05 0.23 -10.36
N LEU A 102 -9.46 1.35 -9.78
CA LEU A 102 -10.76 1.54 -9.13
C LEU A 102 -11.92 1.41 -10.13
#